data_AF-A0A0K8PN04-F1
#
_entry.id   AF-A0A0K8PN04-F1
#
_cell.length_a   1.000
_cell.length_b   1.000
_cell.length_c   1.000
_cell.angle_alpha   90.00
_cell.angle_beta   90.00
_cell.angle_gamma   90.00
#
_symmetry.space_group_name_H-M   'P 1'
#
loop_
_entity.id
_entity.type
_entity.pdbx_description
1 polymer ?
#
loop_
_entity_poly.entity_id
_entity_poly.type
_entity_poly.pdbx_seq_one_letter_code
_entity_poly.pdbx_strand_id
1 'polypeptide(L)'
;MARRIAAGAAYGGGGIGLAGAAAVGLVLAEVQLARRRVGNGRSPHVPNADGRYGRTYDVPGEAPLRLTMLGDSTAAGQGVHRAGQTPGALLASGLAA
;
A
#
# COMPACT_ATOMS: atom_id res chain seq x y z
N MET A 1 22.90 -8.57 -49.42
CA MET A 1 21.72 -7.89 -48.83
C MET A 1 21.27 -8.49 -47.48
N ALA A 2 21.31 -9.82 -47.27
CA ALA A 2 20.87 -10.45 -46.01
C ALA A 2 21.64 -10.04 -44.72
N ARG A 3 22.93 -9.68 -44.84
CA ARG A 3 23.80 -9.33 -43.70
C ARG A 3 23.44 -7.99 -43.04
N ARG A 4 22.68 -7.11 -43.72
CA ARG A 4 22.29 -5.79 -43.20
C ARG A 4 20.96 -5.82 -42.43
N ILE A 5 20.11 -6.83 -42.66
CA ILE A 5 18.86 -7.04 -41.91
C ILE A 5 19.14 -7.63 -40.53
N ALA A 6 20.15 -8.50 -40.41
CA ALA A 6 20.63 -9.03 -39.13
C ALA A 6 21.19 -7.94 -38.20
N ALA A 7 21.88 -6.94 -38.76
CA ALA A 7 22.37 -5.79 -37.99
C ALA A 7 21.22 -4.86 -37.54
N GLY A 8 20.20 -4.64 -38.38
CA GLY A 8 19.02 -3.86 -38.00
C GLY A 8 18.20 -4.50 -36.87
N ALA A 9 18.10 -5.84 -36.84
CA ALA A 9 17.47 -6.58 -35.74
C ALA A 9 18.32 -6.55 -34.45
N ALA A 10 19.65 -6.59 -34.58
CA ALA A 10 20.58 -6.53 -33.45
C ALA A 10 20.64 -5.14 -32.79
N TYR A 11 20.58 -4.05 -33.58
CA TYR A 11 20.68 -2.68 -33.09
C TYR A 11 19.32 -2.01 -32.79
N GLY A 12 18.20 -2.51 -33.35
CA GLY A 12 16.85 -1.97 -33.09
C GLY A 12 16.00 -2.80 -32.12
N GLY A 13 16.13 -4.13 -32.14
CA GLY A 13 15.28 -5.03 -31.33
C GLY A 13 16.02 -5.76 -30.21
N GLY A 14 17.29 -6.12 -30.42
CA GLY A 14 18.08 -6.88 -29.44
C GLY A 14 18.37 -6.11 -28.15
N GLY A 15 18.82 -4.85 -28.26
CA GLY A 15 19.08 -3.99 -27.10
C GLY A 15 17.80 -3.65 -26.31
N ILE A 16 16.72 -3.32 -27.02
CA ILE A 16 15.41 -3.05 -26.39
C ILE A 16 14.85 -4.31 -25.73
N GLY A 17 14.99 -5.48 -26.36
CA GLY A 17 14.58 -6.76 -25.79
C GLY A 17 15.35 -7.13 -24.53
N LEU A 18 16.68 -6.96 -24.53
CA LEU A 18 17.52 -7.21 -23.35
C LEU A 18 17.20 -6.23 -22.21
N ALA A 19 17.02 -4.94 -22.52
CA ALA A 19 16.61 -3.94 -21.53
C ALA A 19 15.22 -4.25 -20.96
N GLY A 20 14.27 -4.68 -21.80
CA GLY A 20 12.94 -5.09 -21.38
C GLY A 20 12.96 -6.32 -20.47
N ALA A 21 13.74 -7.34 -20.82
CA ALA A 21 13.90 -8.53 -19.99
C ALA A 21 14.54 -8.21 -18.63
N ALA A 22 15.55 -7.34 -18.61
CA ALA A 22 16.18 -6.87 -17.38
C ALA A 22 15.18 -6.10 -16.49
N ALA A 23 14.37 -5.22 -17.07
CA ALA A 23 13.35 -4.47 -16.34
C ALA A 23 12.27 -5.40 -15.73
N VAL A 24 11.78 -6.37 -16.50
CA VAL A 24 10.83 -7.38 -15.98
C VAL A 24 11.47 -8.21 -14.87
N GLY A 25 12.73 -8.63 -15.06
CA GLY A 25 13.48 -9.36 -14.04
C GLY A 25 13.63 -8.57 -12.73
N LEU A 26 13.88 -7.26 -12.83
CA LEU A 26 13.96 -6.38 -11.66
C LEU A 26 12.62 -6.32 -10.91
N VAL A 27 11.52 -6.08 -11.61
CA VAL A 27 10.17 -6.02 -11.00
C VAL A 27 9.83 -7.34 -10.32
N LEU A 28 10.11 -8.48 -10.96
CA LEU A 28 9.87 -9.79 -10.37
C LEU A 28 10.73 -10.03 -9.12
N ALA A 29 11.98 -9.58 -9.13
CA ALA A 29 12.86 -9.65 -7.97
C ALA A 29 12.32 -8.80 -6.79
N GLU A 30 11.85 -7.59 -7.07
CA GLU A 30 11.21 -6.72 -6.07
C GLU A 30 9.95 -7.36 -5.49
N VAL A 31 9.09 -7.95 -6.31
CA VAL A 31 7.88 -8.67 -5.86
C VAL A 31 8.25 -9.83 -4.93
N GLN A 32 9.26 -10.63 -5.29
CA GLN A 32 9.69 -11.73 -4.44
C GLN A 32 10.25 -11.24 -3.10
N LEU A 33 11.01 -10.15 -3.10
CA LEU A 33 11.55 -9.55 -1.89
C LEU A 33 10.44 -8.96 -1.01
N ALA A 34 9.47 -8.28 -1.62
CA ALA A 34 8.29 -7.74 -0.95
C ALA A 34 7.49 -8.86 -0.26
N ARG A 35 7.23 -9.97 -0.96
CA ARG A 35 6.53 -11.14 -0.38
C ARG A 35 7.23 -11.74 0.84
N ARG A 36 8.56 -11.64 0.93
CA ARG A 36 9.31 -12.09 2.11
C ARG A 36 9.25 -11.11 3.27
N ARG A 37 9.18 -9.80 2.98
CA ARG A 37 9.17 -8.73 3.98
C ARG A 37 7.79 -8.41 4.53
N VAL A 38 6.78 -8.41 3.66
CA VAL A 38 5.37 -8.22 4.03
C VAL A 38 4.90 -9.55 4.61
N GLY A 39 5.09 -9.74 5.92
CA GLY A 39 4.68 -10.95 6.61
C GLY A 39 3.20 -11.24 6.34
N ASN A 40 2.88 -12.51 6.07
CA ASN A 40 1.52 -12.99 5.78
C ASN A 40 0.61 -12.94 7.04
N GLY A 41 0.44 -11.76 7.65
CA GLY A 41 -0.46 -11.55 8.77
C GLY A 41 -0.06 -12.18 10.12
N ARG A 42 1.17 -12.71 10.26
CA ARG A 42 1.56 -13.45 11.49
C ARG A 42 2.08 -12.60 12.64
N SER A 43 2.49 -11.35 12.40
CA SER A 43 2.90 -10.37 13.42
C SER A 43 3.37 -9.09 12.69
N PRO A 44 3.04 -7.88 13.16
CA PRO A 44 2.24 -7.53 14.34
C PRO A 44 0.74 -7.59 14.04
N HIS A 45 -0.07 -7.79 15.08
CA HIS A 45 -1.52 -7.57 14.99
C HIS A 45 -1.78 -6.10 14.70
N VAL A 46 -2.78 -5.80 13.86
CA VAL A 46 -3.18 -4.41 13.60
C VAL A 46 -3.60 -3.73 14.91
N PRO A 47 -3.27 -2.45 15.11
CA PRO A 47 -3.66 -1.75 16.33
C PRO A 47 -5.17 -1.58 16.39
N ASN A 48 -5.76 -1.81 17.57
CA ASN A 48 -7.19 -1.55 17.78
C ASN A 48 -7.46 -0.04 17.67
N ALA A 49 -8.32 0.35 16.74
CA ALA A 49 -8.71 1.73 16.46
C ALA A 49 -10.02 2.16 17.15
N ASP A 50 -10.68 1.29 17.91
CA ASP A 50 -11.91 1.61 18.62
C ASP A 50 -11.65 2.70 19.66
N GLY A 51 -12.44 3.77 19.62
CA GLY A 51 -12.30 4.87 20.55
C GLY A 51 -13.04 6.13 20.12
N ARG A 52 -12.97 7.16 20.97
CA ARG A 52 -13.51 8.49 20.68
C ARG A 52 -12.39 9.40 20.18
N TYR A 53 -12.55 9.90 18.96
CA TYR A 53 -11.63 10.82 18.31
C TYR A 53 -12.20 12.24 18.34
N GLY A 54 -11.33 13.26 18.31
CA GLY A 54 -11.76 14.66 18.30
C GLY A 54 -12.39 15.16 19.61
N ARG A 55 -12.00 14.62 20.77
CA ARG A 55 -12.54 15.03 22.09
C ARG A 55 -12.48 16.54 22.38
N THR A 56 -11.60 17.27 21.70
CA THR A 56 -11.51 18.74 21.77
C THR A 56 -12.74 19.45 21.20
N TYR A 57 -13.54 18.76 20.38
CA TYR A 57 -14.74 19.28 19.71
C TYR A 57 -16.04 18.77 20.35
N ASP A 58 -15.96 18.15 21.54
CA ASP A 58 -17.15 17.65 22.22
C ASP A 58 -18.09 18.80 22.60
N VAL A 59 -19.35 18.71 22.15
CA VAL A 59 -20.43 19.62 22.52
C VAL A 59 -21.26 18.99 23.65
N PRO A 60 -21.46 19.68 24.80
CA PRO A 60 -22.26 19.16 25.90
C PRO A 60 -23.70 18.83 25.46
N GLY A 61 -24.15 17.61 25.74
CA GLY A 61 -25.49 17.15 25.41
C GLY A 61 -25.65 16.57 24.00
N GLU A 62 -24.63 16.66 23.15
CA GLU A 62 -24.66 16.07 21.81
C GLU A 62 -24.05 14.66 21.80
N ALA A 63 -24.73 13.73 21.13
CA ALA A 63 -24.25 12.35 21.02
C ALA A 63 -23.09 12.28 20.01
N PRO A 64 -22.02 11.53 20.29
CA PRO A 64 -20.92 11.37 19.35
C PRO A 64 -21.37 10.64 18.09
N LEU A 65 -20.81 11.04 16.95
CA LEU A 65 -20.94 10.32 15.69
C LEU A 65 -20.34 8.91 15.81
N ARG A 66 -21.04 7.91 15.27
CA ARG A 66 -20.56 6.52 15.21
C ARG A 66 -20.09 6.23 13.79
N LEU A 67 -18.82 5.85 13.68
CA LEU A 67 -18.20 5.47 12.42
C LEU A 67 -17.75 4.01 12.51
N THR A 68 -18.10 3.21 11.50
CA THR A 68 -17.56 1.86 11.32
C THR A 68 -16.79 1.82 10.02
N MET A 69 -15.53 1.39 10.07
CA MET A 69 -14.70 1.18 8.89
C MET A 69 -14.77 -0.28 8.46
N LEU A 70 -15.20 -0.52 7.22
CA LEU A 70 -15.27 -1.85 6.62
C LEU A 70 -14.31 -1.92 5.43
N GLY A 71 -13.56 -3.02 5.32
CA GLY A 71 -12.65 -3.25 4.20
C GLY A 71 -11.72 -4.43 4.46
N ASP A 72 -10.60 -4.47 3.75
CA ASP A 72 -9.55 -5.48 3.92
C ASP A 72 -8.58 -5.13 5.06
N SER A 73 -7.41 -5.79 5.08
CA SER A 73 -6.35 -5.52 6.06
C SER A 73 -5.91 -4.05 6.12
N THR A 74 -6.03 -3.31 5.02
CA THR A 74 -5.73 -1.87 4.93
C THR A 74 -6.70 -1.09 5.79
N ALA A 75 -8.00 -1.39 5.71
CA ALA A 75 -9.02 -0.77 6.55
C ALA A 75 -8.78 -1.07 8.04
N ALA A 76 -8.28 -2.27 8.34
CA ALA A 76 -7.90 -2.67 9.69
C ALA A 76 -6.65 -1.93 10.23
N GLY A 77 -5.89 -1.23 9.38
CA GLY A 77 -4.67 -0.53 9.77
C GLY A 77 -3.39 -1.33 9.59
N GLN A 78 -3.34 -2.21 8.60
CA GLN A 78 -2.12 -2.97 8.31
C GLN A 78 -0.96 -2.06 7.93
N GLY A 79 0.17 -2.26 8.60
CA GLY A 79 1.40 -1.49 8.38
C GLY A 79 1.54 -0.23 9.24
N VAL A 80 0.55 0.12 10.07
CA VAL A 80 0.71 1.21 11.05
C VAL A 80 1.03 0.70 12.45
N HIS A 81 1.69 1.54 13.25
CA HIS A 81 2.14 1.17 14.60
C HIS A 81 1.27 1.71 15.73
N ARG A 82 0.44 2.73 15.44
CA ARG A 82 -0.42 3.38 16.43
C ARG A 82 -1.87 3.41 15.96
N ALA A 83 -2.80 3.24 16.88
CA ALA A 83 -4.24 3.31 16.61
C ALA A 83 -4.65 4.60 15.87
N GLY A 84 -4.09 5.75 16.27
CA GLY A 84 -4.35 7.05 15.66
C GLY A 84 -3.88 7.20 14.20
N GLN A 85 -3.08 6.26 13.69
CA GLN A 85 -2.61 6.26 12.30
C GLN A 85 -3.46 5.36 11.40
N THR A 86 -4.41 4.60 11.97
CA THR A 86 -5.30 3.76 11.17
C THR A 86 -6.22 4.62 10.32
N PRO A 87 -6.66 4.14 9.13
CA PRO A 87 -7.60 4.89 8.31
C PRO A 87 -8.89 5.25 9.07
N GLY A 88 -9.41 4.34 9.90
CA GLY A 88 -10.58 4.60 10.74
C GLY A 88 -10.38 5.75 11.73
N ALA A 89 -9.21 5.80 12.39
CA ALA A 89 -8.88 6.87 13.32
C ALA A 89 -8.67 8.22 12.63
N LEU A 90 -8.02 8.24 11.46
CA LEU A 90 -7.79 9.46 10.68
C LEU A 90 -9.12 10.03 10.16
N LEU A 91 -9.99 9.17 9.63
CA LEU A 91 -11.33 9.55 9.19
C LEU A 91 -12.18 10.05 10.36
N ALA A 92 -12.20 9.34 11.49
CA ALA A 92 -12.94 9.76 12.67
C ALA A 92 -12.43 11.10 13.23
N SER A 93 -11.11 11.33 13.22
CA SER A 93 -10.51 12.60 13.65
C SER A 93 -10.83 13.74 12.69
N GLY A 94 -10.83 13.48 11.38
CA GLY A 94 -11.19 14.46 10.36
C GLY A 94 -12.68 14.79 10.31
N LEU A 95 -13.56 13.81 10.58
CA LEU A 95 -15.00 14.03 10.70
C LEU A 95 -15.39 14.84 11.94
N ALA A 96 -14.56 14.79 12.99
CA ALA A 96 -14.79 15.51 14.24
C ALA A 96 -14.28 16.96 14.21
N ALA A 97 -13.41 17.32 13.26
CA ALA A 97 -12.81 18.65 13.12
C ALA A 97 -13.68 19.58 12.27
#